data_AF-A0A0S9NFY4-F1
#
_entry.id   AF-A0A0S9NFY4-F1
#
_cell.length_a   1.000
_cell.length_b   1.000
_cell.length_c   1.000
_cell.angle_alpha   90.00
_cell.angle_beta   90.00
_cell.angle_gamma   90.00
#
_symmetry.space_group_name_H-M   'P 1'
#
loop_
_entity.id
_entity.type
_entity.pdbx_description
1 polymer ?
#
loop_
_entity_poly.entity_id
_entity_poly.type
_entity_poly.pdbx_seq_one_letter_code
_entity_poly.pdbx_strand_id
1 'polypeptide(L)'
;MQTTAPARIKVFWQPGCTSCLRTKEFLTKQGIEFESINVHGNPEGMAELQALGVRSVPVVSLGERYTLCQSFGDVVKFLDLKTKLMDPLPPAQLVERIDRVLAAAARYMRQFPPQAMHEEFRNRKRTPAGTAFHVFRLTEMGLQAAQQVPLEFEGFNDLPPPDWTAAQIADWGLSVRERVRAWWAAETDRTLAYTVPTYYGRRSCHDVIERTAWHGAQHARQLMLMLESYGIAPDGPLTDDDLAGLPVPDEVWG
;
A
#
# COMPACT_ATOMS: atom_id res chain seq x y z
N MET A 1 -36.64 -25.19 9.61
CA MET A 1 -36.03 -23.85 9.39
C MET A 1 -34.62 -23.90 9.95
N GLN A 2 -33.60 -24.07 9.10
CA GLN A 2 -32.22 -23.92 9.52
C GLN A 2 -31.97 -22.42 9.72
N THR A 3 -31.85 -22.01 10.98
CA THR A 3 -31.30 -20.70 11.31
C THR A 3 -29.84 -20.71 10.87
N THR A 4 -29.56 -20.11 9.71
CA THR A 4 -28.19 -19.81 9.28
C THR A 4 -27.56 -18.96 10.38
N ALA A 5 -26.49 -19.46 10.99
CA ALA A 5 -25.69 -18.65 11.90
C ALA A 5 -25.29 -17.34 11.17
N PRO A 6 -25.25 -16.19 11.87
CA PRO A 6 -24.82 -14.95 11.25
C PRO A 6 -23.45 -15.16 10.62
N ALA A 7 -23.30 -14.75 9.35
CA ALA A 7 -22.05 -14.92 8.62
C ALA A 7 -20.93 -14.20 9.38
N ARG A 8 -19.89 -14.95 9.76
CA ARG A 8 -18.72 -14.40 10.46
C ARG A 8 -17.91 -13.53 9.50
N ILE A 9 -17.38 -12.41 10.01
CA ILE A 9 -16.45 -11.55 9.26
C ILE A 9 -15.16 -12.33 9.03
N LYS A 10 -14.74 -12.47 7.78
CA LYS A 10 -13.44 -13.02 7.40
C LYS A 10 -12.57 -11.92 6.81
N VAL A 11 -11.26 -11.94 7.12
CA VAL A 11 -10.26 -11.05 6.54
C VAL A 11 -9.21 -11.89 5.84
N PHE A 12 -9.14 -11.79 4.51
CA PHE A 12 -8.11 -12.43 3.70
C PHE A 12 -6.92 -11.48 3.56
N TRP A 13 -5.73 -11.98 3.91
CA TRP A 13 -4.53 -11.17 4.01
C TRP A 13 -3.27 -11.96 3.69
N GLN A 14 -2.13 -11.26 3.64
CA GLN A 14 -0.82 -11.89 3.50
C GLN A 14 0.29 -11.07 4.19
N PRO A 15 1.41 -11.69 4.63
CA PRO A 15 2.49 -10.99 5.33
C PRO A 15 3.18 -9.91 4.47
N GLY A 16 3.67 -8.85 5.11
CA GLY A 16 4.35 -7.73 4.44
C GLY A 16 3.43 -6.88 3.53
N CYS A 17 2.12 -7.13 3.52
CA CYS A 17 1.14 -6.36 2.77
C CYS A 17 0.66 -5.17 3.58
N THR A 18 1.07 -3.95 3.19
CA THR A 18 0.70 -2.71 3.89
C THR A 18 -0.80 -2.56 4.04
N SER A 19 -1.56 -2.71 2.93
CA SER A 19 -3.02 -2.55 2.99
C SER A 19 -3.66 -3.58 3.92
N CYS A 20 -3.13 -4.81 3.96
CA CYS A 20 -3.65 -5.87 4.79
C CYS A 20 -3.45 -5.62 6.27
N LEU A 21 -2.26 -5.15 6.65
CA LEU A 21 -1.94 -4.76 8.02
C LEU A 21 -2.84 -3.62 8.47
N ARG A 22 -2.97 -2.59 7.64
CA ARG A 22 -3.86 -1.44 7.89
C ARG A 22 -5.30 -1.89 8.13
N THR A 23 -5.84 -2.78 7.30
CA THR A 23 -7.22 -3.30 7.46
C THR A 23 -7.39 -4.07 8.76
N LYS A 24 -6.45 -4.96 9.11
CA LYS A 24 -6.52 -5.73 10.36
C LYS A 24 -6.48 -4.82 11.58
N GLU A 25 -5.57 -3.85 11.60
CA GLU A 25 -5.48 -2.87 12.70
C GLU A 25 -6.75 -2.01 12.80
N PHE A 26 -7.27 -1.54 11.67
CA PHE A 26 -8.51 -0.78 11.64
C PHE A 26 -9.66 -1.55 12.30
N LEU A 27 -9.91 -2.79 11.88
CA LEU A 27 -10.98 -3.63 12.45
C LEU A 27 -10.75 -3.91 13.94
N THR A 28 -9.51 -4.21 14.34
CA THR A 28 -9.14 -4.47 15.74
C THR A 28 -9.38 -3.24 16.61
N LYS A 29 -8.98 -2.04 16.16
CA LYS A 29 -9.21 -0.76 16.86
C LYS A 29 -10.70 -0.40 16.99
N GLN A 30 -11.54 -0.92 16.10
CA GLN A 30 -13.00 -0.80 16.20
C GLN A 30 -13.66 -1.88 17.06
N GLY A 31 -12.89 -2.80 17.66
CA GLY A 31 -13.42 -3.91 18.46
C GLY A 31 -14.15 -4.97 17.62
N ILE A 32 -13.86 -5.05 16.31
CA ILE A 32 -14.51 -5.98 15.40
C ILE A 32 -13.74 -7.30 15.41
N GLU A 33 -14.39 -8.37 15.86
CA GLU A 33 -13.84 -9.71 15.74
C GLU A 33 -13.97 -10.22 14.29
N PHE A 34 -12.90 -10.82 13.80
CA PHE A 34 -12.87 -11.45 12.49
C PHE A 34 -12.02 -12.72 12.50
N GLU A 35 -12.33 -13.62 11.58
CA GLU A 35 -11.48 -14.75 11.25
C GLU A 35 -10.34 -14.28 10.33
N SER A 36 -9.10 -14.48 10.75
CA SER A 36 -7.92 -13.99 10.05
C SER A 36 -7.34 -15.07 9.12
N ILE A 37 -7.55 -14.93 7.81
CA ILE A 37 -7.19 -15.94 6.81
C ILE A 37 -5.95 -15.46 6.04
N ASN A 38 -4.78 -16.00 6.40
CA ASN A 38 -3.58 -15.81 5.60
C ASN A 38 -3.71 -16.63 4.31
N VAL A 39 -3.51 -16.03 3.14
CA VAL A 39 -3.54 -16.71 1.83
C VAL A 39 -2.15 -17.06 1.31
N HIS A 40 -1.09 -16.59 1.98
CA HIS A 40 0.29 -16.92 1.64
C HIS A 40 0.72 -18.20 2.36
N GLY A 41 1.09 -19.23 1.60
CA GLY A 41 1.47 -20.53 2.15
C GLY A 41 0.29 -21.36 2.67
N ASN A 42 -0.95 -20.92 2.41
CA ASN A 42 -2.18 -21.59 2.82
C ASN A 42 -3.08 -21.81 1.59
N PRO A 43 -3.02 -23.01 0.97
CA PRO A 43 -3.83 -23.33 -0.20
C PRO A 43 -5.34 -23.26 0.04
N GLU A 44 -5.79 -23.63 1.24
CA GLU A 44 -7.22 -23.59 1.61
C GLU A 44 -7.73 -22.15 1.69
N GLY A 45 -7.00 -21.27 2.37
CA GLY A 45 -7.32 -19.85 2.41
C GLY A 45 -7.30 -19.16 1.04
N MET A 46 -6.37 -19.57 0.16
CA MET A 46 -6.35 -19.11 -1.23
C MET A 46 -7.55 -19.62 -2.03
N ALA A 47 -7.95 -20.89 -1.85
CA ALA A 47 -9.13 -21.45 -2.51
C ALA A 47 -10.42 -20.74 -2.08
N GLU A 48 -10.57 -20.41 -0.80
CA GLU A 48 -11.69 -19.60 -0.30
C GLU A 48 -11.73 -18.20 -0.94
N LEU A 49 -10.58 -17.52 -1.04
CA LEU A 49 -10.50 -16.21 -1.70
C LEU A 49 -10.88 -16.31 -3.18
N GLN A 50 -10.42 -17.35 -3.87
CA GLN A 50 -10.74 -17.61 -5.28
C GLN A 50 -12.22 -17.93 -5.49
N ALA A 51 -12.85 -18.62 -4.54
CA ALA A 51 -14.29 -18.92 -4.59
C ALA A 51 -15.14 -17.63 -4.51
N LEU A 52 -14.64 -16.57 -3.88
CA LEU A 52 -15.26 -15.23 -3.91
C LEU A 52 -15.10 -14.52 -5.27
N GLY A 53 -14.31 -15.08 -6.19
CA GLY A 53 -13.98 -14.48 -7.48
C GLY A 53 -12.95 -13.34 -7.39
N VAL A 54 -12.24 -13.22 -6.26
CA VAL A 54 -11.31 -12.12 -6.00
C VAL A 54 -9.86 -12.58 -6.19
N ARG A 55 -9.02 -11.67 -6.71
CA ARG A 55 -7.61 -11.94 -7.04
C ARG A 55 -6.62 -11.11 -6.23
N SER A 56 -7.11 -10.24 -5.36
CA SER A 56 -6.31 -9.32 -4.56
C SER A 56 -6.61 -9.45 -3.07
N VAL A 57 -5.68 -9.01 -2.24
CA VAL A 57 -5.85 -8.83 -0.80
C VAL A 57 -5.40 -7.42 -0.42
N PRO A 58 -5.93 -6.81 0.65
CA PRO A 58 -6.93 -7.36 1.59
C PRO A 58 -8.36 -7.41 1.08
N VAL A 59 -9.11 -8.40 1.57
CA VAL A 59 -10.56 -8.56 1.37
C VAL A 59 -11.23 -8.82 2.71
N VAL A 60 -12.34 -8.13 2.96
CA VAL A 60 -13.26 -8.41 4.05
C VAL A 60 -14.50 -9.07 3.46
N SER A 61 -14.92 -10.22 4.01
CA SER A 61 -16.12 -10.92 3.55
C SER A 61 -17.12 -11.23 4.67
N LEU A 62 -18.38 -11.35 4.25
CA LEU A 62 -19.53 -11.79 5.03
C LEU A 62 -20.26 -12.86 4.21
N GLY A 63 -19.88 -14.12 4.42
CA GLY A 63 -20.29 -15.22 3.55
C GLY A 63 -19.72 -15.02 2.14
N GLU A 64 -20.59 -15.03 1.13
CA GLU A 64 -20.21 -14.86 -0.28
C GLU A 64 -20.08 -13.38 -0.71
N ARG A 65 -20.54 -12.44 0.12
CA ARG A 65 -20.37 -11.00 -0.14
C ARG A 65 -19.01 -10.55 0.35
N TYR A 66 -18.38 -9.64 -0.38
CA TYR A 66 -17.09 -9.08 0.01
C TYR A 66 -16.95 -7.60 -0.34
N THR A 67 -15.95 -6.97 0.26
CA THR A 67 -15.44 -5.66 -0.15
C THR A 67 -13.91 -5.70 -0.25
N LEU A 68 -13.36 -5.03 -1.26
CA LEU A 68 -11.93 -4.83 -1.35
C LEU A 68 -11.53 -3.69 -0.40
N CYS A 69 -10.49 -3.89 0.40
CA CYS A 69 -10.18 -2.94 1.46
C CYS A 69 -9.13 -1.89 1.03
N GLN A 70 -9.26 -1.36 -0.20
CA GLN A 70 -8.46 -0.21 -0.65
C GLN A 70 -9.00 1.12 -0.11
N SER A 71 -10.31 1.20 0.15
CA SER A 71 -10.96 2.35 0.79
C SER A 71 -11.63 1.92 2.09
N PHE A 72 -11.33 2.60 3.20
CA PHE A 72 -12.02 2.34 4.46
C PHE A 72 -13.45 2.86 4.48
N GLY A 73 -13.79 3.83 3.62
CA GLY A 73 -15.19 4.22 3.42
C GLY A 73 -16.03 3.03 2.96
N ASP A 74 -15.49 2.20 2.06
CA ASP A 74 -16.15 0.99 1.59
C ASP A 74 -16.24 -0.07 2.69
N VAL A 75 -15.22 -0.24 3.52
CA VAL A 75 -15.24 -1.19 4.65
C VAL A 75 -16.28 -0.78 5.69
N VAL A 76 -16.29 0.50 6.06
CA VAL A 76 -17.28 1.09 6.99
C VAL A 76 -18.69 0.91 6.45
N LYS A 77 -18.92 1.22 5.17
CA LYS A 77 -20.23 1.02 4.52
C LYS A 77 -20.61 -0.46 4.44
N PHE A 78 -19.67 -1.34 4.11
CA PHE A 78 -19.92 -2.77 3.93
C PHE A 78 -20.29 -3.47 5.24
N LEU A 79 -19.64 -3.07 6.35
CA LEU A 79 -19.87 -3.61 7.69
C LEU A 79 -20.88 -2.79 8.51
N ASP A 80 -21.47 -1.73 7.93
CA ASP A 80 -22.40 -0.81 8.61
C ASP A 80 -21.84 -0.22 9.92
N LEU A 81 -20.58 0.20 9.89
CA LEU A 81 -19.90 0.75 11.07
C LEU A 81 -20.28 2.21 11.30
N LYS A 82 -20.45 2.59 12.57
CA LYS A 82 -20.67 3.99 12.98
C LYS A 82 -19.37 4.73 13.26
N THR A 83 -18.33 4.44 12.48
CA THR A 83 -16.98 4.96 12.69
C THR A 83 -16.76 6.19 11.83
N LYS A 84 -16.35 7.30 12.45
CA LYS A 84 -15.83 8.45 11.72
C LYS A 84 -14.38 8.16 11.32
N LEU A 85 -14.09 8.22 10.02
CA LEU A 85 -12.72 8.16 9.51
C LEU A 85 -12.00 9.49 9.75
N MET A 86 -10.67 9.43 9.89
CA MET A 86 -9.86 10.64 9.95
C MET A 86 -9.94 11.39 8.63
N ASP A 87 -9.88 12.72 8.71
CA ASP A 87 -9.83 13.56 7.52
C ASP A 87 -8.45 13.40 6.86
N PRO A 88 -8.39 13.22 5.52
CA PRO A 88 -7.14 13.08 4.81
C PRO A 88 -6.34 14.39 4.86
N LEU A 89 -5.01 14.29 4.81
CA LEU A 89 -4.17 15.47 4.63
C LEU A 89 -4.55 16.24 3.34
N PRO A 90 -4.42 17.57 3.31
CA PRO A 90 -4.62 18.34 2.08
C PRO A 90 -3.70 17.86 0.94
N PRO A 91 -4.15 17.91 -0.32
CA PRO A 91 -3.37 17.46 -1.48
C PRO A 91 -1.92 17.95 -1.53
N ALA A 92 -1.68 19.22 -1.23
CA ALA A 92 -0.33 19.78 -1.22
C ALA A 92 0.60 19.09 -0.21
N GLN A 93 0.07 18.77 0.98
CA GLN A 93 0.84 18.07 2.01
C GLN A 93 1.06 16.60 1.61
N LEU A 94 0.08 15.94 1.00
CA LEU A 94 0.24 14.58 0.49
C LEU A 94 1.34 14.50 -0.57
N VAL A 95 1.39 15.45 -1.52
CA VAL A 95 2.45 15.51 -2.53
C VAL A 95 3.82 15.76 -1.88
N GLU A 96 3.89 16.61 -0.86
CA GLU A 96 5.13 16.80 -0.09
C GLU A 96 5.56 15.50 0.61
N ARG A 97 4.63 14.75 1.20
CA ARG A 97 4.94 13.45 1.83
C ARG A 97 5.44 12.43 0.81
N ILE A 98 4.79 12.35 -0.35
CA ILE A 98 5.26 11.51 -1.46
C ILE A 98 6.69 11.89 -1.86
N ASP A 99 6.98 13.19 -2.01
CA ASP A 99 8.32 13.67 -2.37
C ASP A 99 9.41 13.18 -1.42
N ARG A 100 9.15 13.32 -0.11
CA ARG A 100 10.07 12.89 0.96
C ARG A 100 10.24 11.37 0.97
N VAL A 101 9.14 10.63 0.85
CA VAL A 101 9.13 9.16 0.82
C VAL A 101 9.94 8.63 -0.37
N LEU A 102 9.76 9.18 -1.57
CA LEU A 102 10.52 8.75 -2.74
C LEU A 102 12.01 9.03 -2.59
N ALA A 103 12.37 10.21 -2.06
CA ALA A 103 13.77 10.54 -1.79
C ALA A 103 14.39 9.60 -0.75
N ALA A 104 13.66 9.27 0.31
CA ALA A 104 14.09 8.35 1.36
C ALA A 104 14.27 6.92 0.82
N ALA A 105 13.28 6.37 0.12
CA ALA A 105 13.36 5.04 -0.48
C ALA A 105 14.54 4.92 -1.44
N ALA A 106 14.87 5.98 -2.20
CA ALA A 106 16.03 5.99 -3.09
C ALA A 106 17.36 6.02 -2.33
N ARG A 107 17.44 6.66 -1.15
CA ARG A 107 18.61 6.56 -0.27
C ARG A 107 18.75 5.14 0.29
N TYR A 108 17.67 4.59 0.84
CA TYR A 108 17.67 3.26 1.44
C TYR A 108 18.04 2.17 0.43
N MET A 109 17.52 2.25 -0.79
CA MET A 109 17.86 1.30 -1.85
C MET A 109 19.37 1.27 -2.10
N ARG A 110 20.03 2.43 -2.12
CA ARG A 110 21.49 2.52 -2.34
C ARG A 110 22.33 1.97 -1.17
N GLN A 111 21.74 1.75 0.00
CA GLN A 111 22.44 1.19 1.16
C GLN A 111 22.48 -0.35 1.15
N PHE A 112 21.63 -1.02 0.38
CA PHE A 112 21.62 -2.48 0.34
C PHE A 112 22.84 -3.04 -0.40
N PRO A 113 23.58 -4.00 0.21
CA PRO A 113 24.58 -4.78 -0.51
C PRO A 113 23.96 -5.50 -1.73
N PRO A 114 24.71 -5.70 -2.83
CA PRO A 114 24.19 -6.35 -4.04
C PRO A 114 23.60 -7.74 -3.82
N GLN A 115 24.11 -8.51 -2.84
CA GLN A 115 23.56 -9.82 -2.51
C GLN A 115 22.22 -9.69 -1.75
N ALA A 116 22.20 -8.81 -0.75
CA ALA A 116 21.04 -8.60 0.13
C ALA A 116 19.80 -8.08 -0.63
N MET A 117 19.97 -7.35 -1.74
CA MET A 117 18.85 -6.72 -2.45
C MET A 117 17.85 -7.72 -3.03
N HIS A 118 18.26 -8.98 -3.24
CA HIS A 118 17.42 -10.04 -3.81
C HIS A 118 17.03 -11.12 -2.80
N GLU A 119 17.50 -11.03 -1.55
CA GLU A 119 17.14 -12.00 -0.51
C GLU A 119 15.68 -11.79 -0.08
N GLU A 120 14.94 -12.90 0.03
CA GLU A 120 13.56 -12.87 0.52
C GLU A 120 13.54 -12.52 2.01
N PHE A 121 12.66 -11.60 2.39
CA PHE A 121 12.57 -11.11 3.74
C PHE A 121 11.48 -11.84 4.53
N ARG A 122 11.91 -12.51 5.62
CA ARG A 122 11.04 -13.20 6.58
C ARG A 122 10.10 -14.23 5.93
N ASN A 123 8.81 -14.14 6.20
CA ASN A 123 7.75 -15.07 5.85
C ASN A 123 7.02 -14.68 4.55
N ARG A 124 7.68 -13.94 3.66
CA ARG A 124 7.11 -13.51 2.38
C ARG A 124 8.18 -13.50 1.29
N LYS A 125 7.79 -13.90 0.08
CA LYS A 125 8.55 -13.69 -1.15
C LYS A 125 8.62 -12.19 -1.52
N ARG A 126 9.35 -11.42 -0.72
CA ARG A 126 9.51 -9.97 -0.82
C ARG A 126 10.99 -9.65 -0.63
N THR A 127 11.57 -8.90 -1.55
CA THR A 127 12.98 -8.53 -1.51
C THR A 127 13.13 -7.02 -1.34
N PRO A 128 14.28 -6.50 -0.87
CA PRO A 128 14.53 -5.06 -0.84
C PRO A 128 14.39 -4.39 -2.21
N ALA A 129 14.94 -5.00 -3.28
CA ALA A 129 14.82 -4.49 -4.65
C ALA A 129 13.37 -4.37 -5.10
N GLY A 130 12.57 -5.43 -4.89
CA GLY A 130 11.15 -5.43 -5.23
C GLY A 130 10.35 -4.43 -4.39
N THR A 131 10.70 -4.25 -3.11
CA THR A 131 10.01 -3.32 -2.21
C THR A 131 10.28 -1.87 -2.59
N ALA A 132 11.54 -1.50 -2.86
CA ALA A 132 11.88 -0.15 -3.30
C ALA A 132 11.27 0.16 -4.66
N PHE A 133 11.39 -0.76 -5.63
CA PHE A 133 10.74 -0.61 -6.93
C PHE A 133 9.23 -0.40 -6.79
N HIS A 134 8.57 -1.16 -5.92
CA HIS A 134 7.14 -1.01 -5.66
C HIS A 134 6.77 0.39 -5.14
N VAL A 135 7.56 1.00 -4.25
CA VAL A 135 7.36 2.39 -3.78
C VAL A 135 7.34 3.38 -4.94
N PHE A 136 8.25 3.22 -5.89
CA PHE A 136 8.34 4.09 -7.06
C PHE A 136 7.21 3.80 -8.06
N ARG A 137 6.97 2.52 -8.34
CA ARG A 137 5.94 2.09 -9.30
C ARG A 137 4.53 2.44 -8.85
N LEU A 138 4.19 2.23 -7.57
CA LEU A 138 2.88 2.62 -7.05
C LEU A 138 2.65 4.13 -7.19
N THR A 139 3.72 4.93 -7.03
CA THR A 139 3.64 6.38 -7.14
C THR A 139 3.48 6.81 -8.60
N GLU A 140 4.20 6.18 -9.52
CA GLU A 140 4.00 6.38 -10.95
C GLU A 140 2.57 6.03 -11.38
N MET A 141 2.02 4.91 -10.89
CA MET A 141 0.63 4.53 -11.18
C MET A 141 -0.37 5.56 -10.62
N GLY A 142 -0.12 6.12 -9.45
CA GLY A 142 -0.93 7.21 -8.89
C GLY A 142 -0.89 8.47 -9.76
N LEU A 143 0.29 8.84 -10.27
CA LEU A 143 0.44 9.94 -11.21
C LEU A 143 -0.28 9.66 -12.55
N GLN A 144 -0.15 8.44 -13.08
CA GLN A 144 -0.87 7.99 -14.27
C GLN A 144 -2.39 8.10 -14.07
N ALA A 145 -2.89 7.71 -12.90
CA ALA A 145 -4.31 7.85 -12.54
C ALA A 145 -4.76 9.32 -12.51
N ALA A 146 -3.96 10.23 -11.95
CA ALA A 146 -4.23 11.68 -12.01
C ALA A 146 -4.34 12.17 -13.46
N GLN A 147 -3.57 11.58 -14.37
CA GLN A 147 -3.59 11.81 -15.82
C GLN A 147 -4.65 10.98 -16.57
N GLN A 148 -5.65 10.44 -15.86
CA GLN A 148 -6.78 9.67 -16.40
C GLN A 148 -6.41 8.31 -17.02
N VAL A 149 -5.21 7.79 -16.78
CA VAL A 149 -4.85 6.41 -17.11
C VAL A 149 -5.41 5.48 -16.03
N PRO A 150 -6.13 4.40 -16.37
CA PRO A 150 -6.66 3.45 -15.39
C PRO A 150 -5.62 2.90 -14.42
N LEU A 151 -5.93 2.97 -13.12
CA LEU A 151 -5.15 2.31 -12.08
C LEU A 151 -5.48 0.82 -12.04
N GLU A 152 -4.72 0.02 -12.78
CA GLU A 152 -4.88 -1.44 -12.87
C GLU A 152 -4.21 -2.18 -11.69
N PHE A 153 -4.77 -3.33 -11.31
CA PHE A 153 -4.23 -4.12 -10.19
C PHE A 153 -2.88 -4.77 -10.54
N GLU A 154 -2.72 -5.19 -11.79
CA GLU A 154 -1.59 -5.97 -12.27
C GLU A 154 -0.26 -5.21 -12.10
N GLY A 155 -0.28 -3.88 -12.26
CA GLY A 155 0.91 -3.04 -12.08
C GLY A 155 1.50 -3.06 -10.67
N PHE A 156 0.72 -3.46 -9.65
CA PHE A 156 1.26 -3.65 -8.29
C PHE A 156 2.16 -4.89 -8.17
N ASN A 157 2.13 -5.79 -9.16
CA ASN A 157 2.99 -6.97 -9.23
C ASN A 157 4.26 -6.74 -10.08
N ASP A 158 4.43 -5.55 -10.66
CA ASP A 158 5.62 -5.22 -11.45
C ASP A 158 6.88 -5.33 -10.57
N LEU A 159 7.94 -5.86 -11.17
CA LEU A 159 9.25 -6.04 -10.55
C LEU A 159 10.29 -5.20 -11.31
N PRO A 160 11.40 -4.79 -10.65
CA PRO A 160 12.50 -4.18 -11.37
C PRO A 160 13.06 -5.19 -12.37
N PRO A 161 13.62 -4.74 -13.51
CA PRO A 161 14.41 -5.60 -14.38
C PRO A 161 15.48 -6.37 -13.58
N PRO A 162 15.68 -7.67 -13.88
CA PRO A 162 16.48 -8.56 -13.03
C PRO A 162 17.97 -8.19 -13.00
N ASP A 163 18.45 -7.44 -13.98
CA ASP A 163 19.82 -6.96 -14.11
C ASP A 163 20.03 -5.55 -13.53
N TRP A 164 18.99 -4.91 -13.01
CA TRP A 164 19.14 -3.59 -12.38
C TRP A 164 19.88 -3.67 -11.05
N THR A 165 20.90 -2.82 -10.93
CA THR A 165 21.57 -2.52 -9.68
C THR A 165 20.68 -1.69 -8.74
N ALA A 166 21.03 -1.66 -7.46
CA ALA A 166 20.41 -0.77 -6.48
C ALA A 166 20.42 0.71 -6.93
N ALA A 167 21.51 1.16 -7.57
CA ALA A 167 21.62 2.52 -8.10
C ALA A 167 20.61 2.78 -9.23
N GLN A 168 20.47 1.86 -10.18
CA GLN A 168 19.50 1.99 -11.27
C GLN A 168 18.04 2.02 -10.78
N ILE A 169 17.69 1.17 -9.80
CA ILE A 169 16.36 1.21 -9.16
C ILE A 169 16.13 2.58 -8.50
N ALA A 170 17.12 3.08 -7.75
CA ALA A 170 17.02 4.36 -7.07
C ALA A 170 16.94 5.55 -8.04
N ASP A 171 17.73 5.54 -9.12
CA ASP A 171 17.74 6.59 -10.14
C ASP A 171 16.41 6.63 -10.91
N TRP A 172 15.85 5.46 -11.26
CA TRP A 172 14.51 5.40 -11.82
C TRP A 172 13.47 5.96 -10.85
N GLY A 173 13.56 5.61 -9.57
CA GLY A 173 12.72 6.16 -8.52
C GLY A 173 12.79 7.69 -8.40
N LEU A 174 13.98 8.27 -8.50
CA LEU A 174 14.17 9.72 -8.54
C LEU A 174 13.58 10.34 -9.82
N SER A 175 13.61 9.64 -10.96
CA SER A 175 12.93 10.11 -12.17
C SER A 175 11.40 10.15 -12.00
N VAL A 176 10.82 9.19 -11.26
CA VAL A 176 9.38 9.21 -10.88
C VAL A 176 9.10 10.43 -10.00
N ARG A 177 9.96 10.70 -9.02
CA ARG A 177 9.84 11.87 -8.14
C ARG A 177 9.82 13.19 -8.91
N GLU A 178 10.73 13.37 -9.85
CA GLU A 178 10.74 14.59 -10.68
C GLU A 178 9.48 14.73 -11.55
N ARG A 179 8.92 13.61 -12.05
CA ARG A 179 7.63 13.65 -12.75
C ARG A 179 6.46 14.03 -11.84
N VAL A 180 6.43 13.54 -10.59
CA VAL A 180 5.42 13.96 -9.60
C VAL A 180 5.52 15.46 -9.31
N ARG A 181 6.74 15.98 -9.12
CA ARG A 181 6.99 17.42 -8.92
C ARG A 181 6.51 18.24 -10.10
N ALA A 182 6.86 17.82 -11.32
CA ALA A 182 6.47 18.50 -12.55
C ALA A 182 4.93 18.49 -12.73
N TRP A 183 4.28 17.35 -12.48
CA TRP A 183 2.83 17.26 -12.51
C TRP A 183 2.18 18.19 -11.50
N TRP A 184 2.62 18.15 -10.24
CA TRP A 184 2.04 19.01 -9.22
C TRP A 184 2.26 20.49 -9.50
N ALA A 185 3.39 20.88 -10.08
CA ALA A 185 3.61 22.27 -10.51
C ALA A 185 2.60 22.71 -11.59
N ALA A 186 2.26 21.81 -12.52
CA ALA A 186 1.34 22.07 -13.63
C ALA A 186 -0.15 21.88 -13.29
N GLU A 187 -0.48 21.14 -12.24
CA GLU A 187 -1.87 20.86 -11.84
C GLU A 187 -2.61 22.15 -11.44
N THR A 188 -3.76 22.37 -12.06
CA THR A 188 -4.58 23.57 -11.86
C THR A 188 -5.66 23.35 -10.82
N ASP A 189 -6.22 22.13 -10.71
CA ASP A 189 -7.14 21.78 -9.64
C ASP A 189 -6.38 21.32 -8.40
N ARG A 190 -6.10 22.26 -7.50
CA ARG A 190 -5.38 22.00 -6.24
C ARG A 190 -6.18 21.19 -5.22
N THR A 191 -7.48 20.97 -5.45
CA THR A 191 -8.32 20.15 -4.58
C THR A 191 -8.20 18.65 -4.91
N LEU A 192 -7.80 18.32 -6.14
CA LEU A 192 -7.80 16.94 -6.66
C LEU A 192 -9.16 16.24 -6.49
N ALA A 193 -10.27 17.00 -6.50
CA ALA A 193 -11.61 16.47 -6.28
C ALA A 193 -12.15 15.72 -7.52
N TYR A 194 -11.54 15.92 -8.69
CA TYR A 194 -11.90 15.21 -9.91
C TYR A 194 -11.75 13.69 -9.76
N THR A 195 -12.55 12.95 -10.53
CA THR A 195 -12.63 11.50 -10.40
C THR A 195 -11.68 10.77 -11.36
N VAL A 196 -11.03 9.71 -10.89
CA VAL A 196 -10.10 8.86 -11.65
C VAL A 196 -10.58 7.39 -11.70
N PRO A 197 -10.27 6.64 -12.78
CA PRO A 197 -10.60 5.22 -12.89
C PRO A 197 -9.61 4.33 -12.11
N THR A 198 -10.13 3.41 -11.31
CA THR A 198 -9.32 2.41 -10.59
C THR A 198 -9.96 1.01 -10.64
N TYR A 199 -9.16 -0.04 -10.44
CA TYR A 199 -9.64 -1.42 -10.37
C TYR A 199 -10.65 -1.69 -9.23
N TYR A 200 -10.77 -0.77 -8.26
CA TYR A 200 -11.68 -0.85 -7.11
C TYR A 200 -12.75 0.26 -7.17
N GLY A 201 -13.12 0.67 -8.38
CA GLY A 201 -14.16 1.66 -8.65
C GLY A 201 -13.62 3.07 -8.93
N ARG A 202 -14.51 3.99 -9.28
CA ARG A 202 -14.14 5.39 -9.49
C ARG A 202 -13.92 6.11 -8.15
N ARG A 203 -12.82 6.85 -8.03
CA ARG A 203 -12.41 7.57 -6.80
C ARG A 203 -12.04 9.00 -7.10
N SER A 204 -12.06 9.88 -6.10
CA SER A 204 -11.40 11.18 -6.26
C SER A 204 -9.90 10.99 -6.44
N CYS A 205 -9.25 11.88 -7.19
CA CYS A 205 -7.80 11.88 -7.30
C CYS A 205 -7.16 12.10 -5.92
N HIS A 206 -7.77 12.89 -5.05
CA HIS A 206 -7.34 13.08 -3.66
C HIS A 206 -7.24 11.75 -2.89
N ASP A 207 -8.24 10.88 -2.98
CA ASP A 207 -8.23 9.55 -2.33
C ASP A 207 -7.11 8.66 -2.87
N VAL A 208 -6.89 8.68 -4.19
CA VAL A 208 -5.80 7.92 -4.82
C VAL A 208 -4.42 8.45 -4.41
N ILE A 209 -4.24 9.76 -4.34
CA ILE A 209 -2.98 10.39 -3.92
C ILE A 209 -2.73 10.18 -2.42
N GLU A 210 -3.76 10.22 -1.58
CA GLU A 210 -3.65 9.85 -0.16
C GLU A 210 -3.17 8.40 -0.03
N ARG A 211 -3.80 7.48 -0.77
CA ARG A 211 -3.40 6.08 -0.81
C ARG A 211 -1.96 5.91 -1.25
N THR A 212 -1.54 6.60 -2.30
CA THR A 212 -0.15 6.58 -2.77
C THR A 212 0.81 7.04 -1.68
N ALA A 213 0.49 8.12 -0.96
CA ALA A 213 1.35 8.67 0.09
C ALA A 213 1.57 7.69 1.25
N TRP A 214 0.51 7.21 1.91
CA TRP A 214 0.68 6.31 3.06
C TRP A 214 1.20 4.93 2.65
N HIS A 215 0.84 4.44 1.45
CA HIS A 215 1.29 3.13 0.99
C HIS A 215 2.79 3.13 0.68
N GLY A 216 3.28 4.17 0.00
CA GLY A 216 4.71 4.39 -0.20
C GLY A 216 5.44 4.57 1.13
N ALA A 217 4.88 5.37 2.05
CA ALA A 217 5.48 5.62 3.36
C ALA A 217 5.67 4.32 4.17
N GLN A 218 4.68 3.43 4.20
CA GLN A 218 4.84 2.15 4.88
C GLN A 218 5.93 1.30 4.23
N HIS A 219 5.95 1.19 2.90
CA HIS A 219 6.98 0.38 2.25
C HIS A 219 8.38 0.97 2.44
N ALA A 220 8.51 2.29 2.59
CA ALA A 220 9.75 2.91 3.04
C ALA A 220 10.13 2.51 4.48
N ARG A 221 9.17 2.42 5.42
CA ARG A 221 9.41 1.84 6.76
C ARG A 221 9.84 0.37 6.70
N GLN A 222 9.29 -0.40 5.76
CA GLN A 222 9.72 -1.79 5.54
C GLN A 222 11.16 -1.86 5.01
N LEU A 223 11.57 -0.94 4.13
CA LEU A 223 12.96 -0.84 3.69
C LEU A 223 13.90 -0.51 4.86
N MET A 224 13.51 0.40 5.74
CA MET A 224 14.26 0.70 6.97
C MET A 224 14.45 -0.57 7.82
N LEU A 225 13.35 -1.29 8.07
CA LEU A 225 13.38 -2.56 8.81
C LEU A 225 14.27 -3.62 8.14
N MET A 226 14.25 -3.69 6.80
CA MET A 226 15.12 -4.59 6.05
C MET A 226 16.59 -4.20 6.21
N LEU A 227 16.96 -2.92 6.12
CA LEU A 227 18.33 -2.46 6.36
C LEU A 227 18.80 -2.80 7.77
N GLU A 228 17.97 -2.53 8.77
CA GLU A 228 18.26 -2.82 10.18
C GLU A 228 18.50 -4.31 10.41
N SER A 229 17.83 -5.20 9.68
CA SER A 229 18.06 -6.64 9.77
C SER A 229 19.44 -7.09 9.29
N TYR A 230 20.11 -6.27 8.46
CA TYR A 230 21.51 -6.44 8.06
C TYR A 230 22.48 -5.66 8.96
N GLY A 231 22.00 -5.06 10.06
CA GLY A 231 22.83 -4.20 10.92
C GLY A 231 23.19 -2.86 10.28
N ILE A 232 22.46 -2.43 9.25
CA ILE A 232 22.70 -1.17 8.54
C ILE A 232 21.70 -0.12 9.05
N ALA A 233 22.19 0.97 9.62
CA ALA A 233 21.34 2.09 10.01
C ALA A 233 20.83 2.82 8.75
N PRO A 234 19.51 3.07 8.59
CA PRO A 234 18.98 3.80 7.45
C PRO A 234 19.52 5.24 7.39
N ASP A 235 19.93 5.71 6.21
CA ASP A 235 20.47 7.05 6.00
C ASP A 235 19.35 8.09 5.87
N GLY A 236 19.23 8.96 6.88
CA GLY A 236 18.09 9.86 7.03
C GLY A 236 16.80 9.05 7.16
N PRO A 237 16.59 8.33 8.27
CA PRO A 237 15.38 7.53 8.50
C PRO A 237 14.15 8.44 8.48
N LEU A 238 13.03 7.96 7.93
CA LEU A 238 11.75 8.65 8.05
C LEU A 238 11.37 8.71 9.53
N THR A 239 10.93 9.90 9.95
CA THR A 239 10.54 10.17 11.34
C THR A 239 9.03 10.18 11.49
N ASP A 240 8.54 10.22 12.73
CA ASP A 240 7.11 10.37 13.00
C ASP A 240 6.55 11.67 12.37
N ASP A 241 7.33 12.74 12.31
CA ASP A 241 6.94 13.99 11.66
C ASP A 241 6.77 13.83 10.14
N ASP A 242 7.57 12.97 9.51
CA ASP A 242 7.43 12.64 8.09
C ASP A 242 6.21 11.76 7.82
N LEU A 243 5.71 11.05 8.83
CA LEU A 243 4.53 10.18 8.75
C LEU A 243 3.26 10.86 9.26
N ALA A 244 3.38 11.98 9.96
CA ALA A 244 2.29 12.66 10.63
C ALA A 244 1.12 12.95 9.68
N GLY A 245 -0.08 12.50 10.08
CA GLY A 245 -1.33 12.63 9.31
C GLY A 245 -1.52 11.60 8.20
N LEU A 246 -0.51 10.79 7.87
CA LEU A 246 -0.70 9.62 7.00
C LEU A 246 -1.29 8.47 7.81
N PRO A 247 -2.33 7.78 7.32
CA PRO A 247 -2.92 6.65 8.03
C PRO A 247 -2.11 5.36 7.82
N VAL A 248 -0.82 5.41 8.14
CA VAL A 248 0.07 4.24 8.16
C VAL A 248 -0.30 3.33 9.34
N PRO A 249 -0.15 1.99 9.21
CA PRO A 249 -0.32 1.07 10.34
C PRO A 249 0.69 1.35 11.47
N ASP A 250 0.35 0.96 12.69
CA ASP A 250 1.27 1.04 13.84
C ASP A 250 2.46 0.10 13.60
N GLU A 251 2.19 -1.15 13.22
CA GLU A 251 3.19 -2.15 12.90
C GLU A 251 3.82 -1.94 11.51
N VAL A 252 4.99 -2.55 11.25
CA VAL A 252 5.70 -2.43 9.96
C VAL A 252 5.47 -3.63 9.02
N TRP A 253 5.43 -4.86 9.55
CA TRP A 253 5.50 -6.09 8.72
C TRP A 253 4.27 -7.00 8.78
N GLY A 254 3.61 -7.12 9.94
CA GLY A 254 2.34 -7.85 10.11
C GLY A 254 2.36 -9.37 9.89
#